data_AF-A0A7X1ZJE1-F1
#
_entry.id   AF-A0A7X1ZJE1-F1
#
_cell.length_a   1.000
_cell.length_b   1.000
_cell.length_c   1.000
_cell.angle_alpha   90.00
_cell.angle_beta   90.00
_cell.angle_gamma   90.00
#
_symmetry.space_group_name_H-M   'P 1'
#
loop_
_entity.id
_entity.type
_entity.pdbx_description
1 polymer ?
#
loop_
_entity_poly.entity_id
_entity_poly.type
_entity_poly.pdbx_seq_one_letter_code
_entity_poly.pdbx_strand_id
1 'polypeptide(L)'
;MGKETRNTQVETIKYAFPDLGPVEITLQAESAEIYRFFKESWFIKAGKGMGIEHFERLDQLGALRAVYKTAHHSRWEYMVLQMYLIQKLKTNFAFGLSTSIPLITIRHKVTSLEELLKSWVLLNNYGHLLDTFEAERVWLELILEEPELYRAFISCLSDDTSTKLTQEILKEESIYHFHHLIALALLGRLSKKKGKSRRPFDLWIEMIKALLKRDVKEGSKLDRALNIFHTLRRVSYVLLDINRSTLFLRIDSNNLLRNILKNPDGLLYNPESDVNKTLEDIERLLFSEMYASEQACTFKYHYIKGQKQEFYKIVSKNRIGVYCKDYKAFAGRLQGAKVNNFGKYEPDQTTKHICRLNLLPNFVFERTDCHFHTEHKKLHTEANIPVDFLITPTPYTKGGSIIDVFAAKNLDVCELSTLYHTLTKYVVECYEGWVSDTGSLNFVMSGPLQELFSRILATFIDSDLSLRFPKGTSTGDSNVDIITSKMNKGKWIRHFSQPIKAKTLALDRTWELTALLQLLQRQKGELLLIAVSNLHLYNPDGSRKVEWDGAFFNIEKDNITLYILEAKRNVSRRSKECSSALLTSIAKAGIRRKQGEFKAIPCKGYAYTKITLEDVVLESLP
;
A
#
# COMPACT_ATOMS: atom_id res chain seq x y z
N MET A 1 45.31 -36.16 0.33
CA MET A 1 44.22 -35.50 -0.42
C MET A 1 44.57 -34.03 -0.60
N GLY A 2 45.01 -33.64 -1.79
CA GLY A 2 45.37 -32.25 -2.08
C GLY A 2 44.15 -31.35 -1.99
N LYS A 3 44.26 -30.24 -1.24
CA LYS A 3 43.33 -29.11 -1.35
C LYS A 3 43.52 -28.52 -2.74
N GLU A 4 42.64 -28.86 -3.68
CA GLU A 4 42.44 -28.01 -4.86
C GLU A 4 42.06 -26.63 -4.34
N THR A 5 43.00 -25.69 -4.36
CA THR A 5 42.74 -24.27 -4.26
C THR A 5 41.83 -23.92 -5.44
N ARG A 6 40.51 -23.89 -5.21
CA ARG A 6 39.58 -23.26 -6.15
C ARG A 6 40.09 -21.84 -6.37
N ASN A 7 40.70 -21.61 -7.53
CA ASN A 7 41.19 -20.31 -7.96
C ASN A 7 40.02 -19.33 -7.79
N THR A 8 40.09 -18.48 -6.76
CA THR A 8 38.93 -17.70 -6.33
C THR A 8 38.79 -16.58 -7.33
N GLN A 9 37.96 -16.78 -8.35
CA GLN A 9 37.77 -15.82 -9.41
C GLN A 9 37.12 -14.56 -8.82
N VAL A 10 37.78 -13.42 -9.03
CA VAL A 10 37.36 -12.11 -8.56
C VAL A 10 36.78 -11.34 -9.74
N GLU A 11 35.65 -10.68 -9.52
CA GLU A 11 35.06 -9.73 -10.47
C GLU A 11 35.03 -8.34 -9.85
N THR A 12 35.13 -7.31 -10.69
CA THR A 12 35.08 -5.92 -10.25
C THR A 12 33.98 -5.18 -10.99
N ILE A 13 33.10 -4.51 -10.25
CA ILE A 13 32.10 -3.58 -10.77
C ILE A 13 32.61 -2.15 -10.55
N LYS A 14 32.62 -1.35 -11.60
CA LYS A 14 32.94 0.09 -11.55
C LYS A 14 31.69 0.88 -11.92
N TYR A 15 31.39 1.92 -11.15
CA TYR A 15 30.26 2.82 -11.41
C TYR A 15 30.60 4.22 -10.91
N ALA A 16 29.89 5.25 -11.38
CA ALA A 16 30.04 6.61 -10.88
C ALA A 16 28.67 7.20 -10.56
N PHE A 17 28.43 7.50 -9.28
CA PHE A 17 27.23 8.23 -8.86
C PHE A 17 27.48 9.74 -8.98
N PRO A 18 26.47 10.54 -9.35
CA PRO A 18 26.58 11.99 -9.35
C PRO A 18 27.02 12.54 -7.98
N ASP A 19 26.42 12.04 -6.89
CA ASP A 19 26.63 12.60 -5.55
C ASP A 19 27.77 11.92 -4.77
N LEU A 20 28.07 10.64 -5.06
CA LEU A 20 29.11 9.87 -4.34
C LEU A 20 30.44 9.76 -5.13
N GLY A 21 30.45 10.15 -6.41
CA GLY A 21 31.60 9.99 -7.28
C GLY A 21 31.85 8.53 -7.71
N PRO A 22 33.08 8.20 -8.14
CA PRO A 22 33.43 6.87 -8.60
C PRO A 22 33.45 5.85 -7.44
N VAL A 23 32.86 4.68 -7.69
CA VAL A 23 32.85 3.55 -6.76
C VAL A 23 33.37 2.30 -7.47
N GLU A 24 34.08 1.48 -6.70
CA GLU A 24 34.59 0.19 -7.14
C GLU A 24 34.16 -0.89 -6.13
N ILE A 25 33.54 -1.95 -6.64
CA ILE A 25 32.99 -3.05 -5.85
C ILE A 25 33.67 -4.34 -6.29
N THR A 26 34.29 -5.03 -5.34
CA THR A 26 34.89 -6.34 -5.57
C THR A 26 33.87 -7.43 -5.23
N LEU A 27 33.64 -8.36 -6.15
CA LEU A 27 32.86 -9.57 -5.94
C LEU A 27 33.79 -10.77 -5.89
N GLN A 28 33.55 -11.70 -4.97
CA GLN A 28 34.35 -12.93 -4.84
C GLN A 28 33.44 -14.16 -4.85
N ALA A 29 34.01 -15.35 -4.86
CA ALA A 29 33.32 -16.64 -4.65
C ALA A 29 31.90 -16.71 -5.28
N GLU A 30 30.85 -16.78 -4.46
CA GLU A 30 29.47 -16.92 -4.91
C GLU A 30 28.93 -15.68 -5.64
N SER A 31 29.19 -14.46 -5.15
CA SER A 31 28.67 -13.25 -5.81
C SER A 31 29.34 -13.02 -7.16
N ALA A 32 30.63 -13.31 -7.30
CA ALA A 32 31.33 -13.28 -8.58
C ALA A 32 30.80 -14.34 -9.56
N GLU A 33 30.42 -15.51 -9.07
CA GLU A 33 29.81 -16.54 -9.92
C GLU A 33 28.42 -16.14 -10.43
N ILE A 34 27.57 -15.58 -9.56
CA ILE A 34 26.23 -15.08 -9.94
C ILE A 34 26.36 -13.90 -10.92
N TYR A 35 27.28 -12.97 -10.66
CA TYR A 35 27.51 -11.84 -11.55
C TYR A 35 27.98 -12.27 -12.94
N ARG A 36 28.91 -13.23 -13.03
CA ARG A 36 29.29 -13.82 -14.31
C ARG A 36 28.14 -14.55 -14.97
N PHE A 37 27.30 -15.26 -14.21
CA PHE A 37 26.09 -15.85 -14.76
C PHE A 37 25.19 -14.79 -15.42
N PHE A 38 25.03 -13.60 -14.82
CA PHE A 38 24.30 -12.50 -15.45
C PHE A 38 25.02 -11.92 -16.67
N LYS A 39 26.36 -11.83 -16.66
CA LYS A 39 27.17 -11.39 -17.82
C LYS A 39 27.22 -12.38 -18.97
N GLU A 40 27.20 -13.67 -18.70
CA GLU A 40 27.40 -14.77 -19.67
C GLU A 40 26.09 -15.45 -20.07
N SER A 41 24.97 -15.07 -19.44
CA SER A 41 23.63 -15.59 -19.68
C SER A 41 23.40 -15.78 -21.18
N TRP A 42 23.12 -17.03 -21.58
CA TRP A 42 23.05 -17.50 -22.97
C TRP A 42 22.09 -16.70 -23.87
N PHE A 43 21.23 -15.89 -23.28
CA PHE A 43 20.31 -15.00 -23.98
C PHE A 43 20.98 -13.76 -24.61
N ILE A 44 22.16 -13.35 -24.13
CA ILE A 44 22.96 -12.32 -24.80
C ILE A 44 23.34 -12.81 -26.22
N LYS A 45 23.60 -14.11 -26.38
CA LYS A 45 23.85 -14.73 -27.70
C LYS A 45 22.63 -14.77 -28.62
N ALA A 46 21.42 -14.58 -28.09
CA ALA A 46 20.18 -14.51 -28.88
C ALA A 46 19.77 -13.07 -29.22
N GLY A 47 20.62 -12.06 -28.93
CA GLY A 47 20.37 -10.65 -29.27
C GLY A 47 19.25 -9.98 -28.46
N LYS A 48 18.87 -10.53 -27.30
CA LYS A 48 17.71 -10.06 -26.51
C LYS A 48 18.06 -9.36 -25.18
N GLY A 49 19.31 -8.93 -24.95
CA GLY A 49 19.67 -7.99 -23.87
C GLY A 49 19.40 -8.42 -22.41
N MET A 50 19.15 -9.70 -22.13
CA MET A 50 18.74 -10.20 -20.79
C MET A 50 19.90 -10.52 -19.83
N GLY A 51 20.94 -9.66 -19.81
CA GLY A 51 22.10 -9.75 -18.92
C GLY A 51 22.12 -8.62 -17.89
N ILE A 52 23.30 -8.12 -17.52
CA ILE A 52 23.42 -6.90 -16.69
C ILE A 52 22.71 -5.69 -17.35
N GLU A 53 22.73 -5.62 -18.67
CA GLU A 53 22.00 -4.60 -19.46
C GLU A 53 20.49 -4.54 -19.14
N HIS A 54 19.88 -5.67 -18.73
CA HIS A 54 18.48 -5.67 -18.28
C HIS A 54 18.32 -4.75 -17.08
N PHE A 55 19.18 -4.87 -16.08
CA PHE A 55 19.10 -4.05 -14.86
C PHE A 55 19.50 -2.59 -15.11
N GLU A 56 20.39 -2.34 -16.08
CA GLU A 56 20.79 -0.99 -16.48
C GLU A 56 19.65 -0.24 -17.18
N ARG A 57 18.79 -0.97 -17.91
CA ARG A 57 17.62 -0.39 -18.61
C ARG A 57 16.34 -0.44 -17.79
N LEU A 58 16.27 -1.32 -16.79
CA LEU A 58 15.09 -1.46 -15.95
C LEU A 58 15.00 -0.28 -14.99
N ASP A 59 13.98 0.56 -15.17
CA ASP A 59 13.68 1.65 -14.25
C ASP A 59 13.37 1.13 -12.83
N GLN A 60 13.90 1.81 -11.80
CA GLN A 60 13.56 1.48 -10.42
C GLN A 60 12.05 1.63 -10.15
N LEU A 61 11.44 2.68 -10.67
CA LEU A 61 10.00 2.89 -10.50
C LEU A 61 9.16 2.05 -11.47
N GLY A 62 9.79 1.25 -12.34
CA GLY A 62 9.10 0.45 -13.35
C GLY A 62 8.09 1.28 -14.13
N ALA A 63 6.83 0.81 -14.18
CA ALA A 63 5.77 1.50 -14.91
C ALA A 63 5.54 2.94 -14.41
N LEU A 64 5.72 3.21 -13.11
CA LEU A 64 5.49 4.52 -12.51
C LEU A 64 6.47 5.60 -13.00
N ARG A 65 7.54 5.20 -13.68
CA ARG A 65 8.43 6.12 -14.40
C ARG A 65 7.66 7.03 -15.37
N ALA A 66 6.58 6.53 -15.96
CA ALA A 66 5.73 7.29 -16.88
C ALA A 66 5.01 8.47 -16.19
N VAL A 67 4.71 8.34 -14.89
CA VAL A 67 4.13 9.38 -14.05
C VAL A 67 5.21 10.37 -13.62
N TYR A 68 6.31 9.84 -13.07
CA TYR A 68 7.41 10.64 -12.51
C TYR A 68 8.60 10.73 -13.46
N LYS A 69 8.44 11.44 -14.58
CA LYS A 69 9.44 11.55 -15.66
C LYS A 69 10.80 12.13 -15.26
N THR A 70 10.97 12.67 -14.07
CA THR A 70 12.28 13.15 -13.56
C THR A 70 12.92 12.20 -12.54
N ALA A 71 12.13 11.34 -11.89
CA ALA A 71 12.59 10.29 -10.98
C ALA A 71 13.21 9.11 -11.74
N HIS A 72 14.39 9.35 -12.33
CA HIS A 72 15.10 8.37 -13.13
C HIS A 72 16.31 7.84 -12.37
N HIS A 73 16.30 6.53 -12.15
CA HIS A 73 17.51 5.75 -11.96
C HIS A 73 17.18 4.28 -12.25
N SER A 74 18.21 3.55 -12.68
CA SER A 74 18.10 2.14 -13.03
C SER A 74 18.09 1.25 -11.78
N ARG A 75 17.57 0.03 -11.93
CA ARG A 75 17.71 -1.03 -10.93
C ARG A 75 19.19 -1.35 -10.68
N TRP A 76 20.03 -1.23 -11.71
CA TRP A 76 21.47 -1.42 -11.58
C TRP A 76 22.12 -0.40 -10.65
N GLU A 77 21.77 0.89 -10.75
CA GLU A 77 22.22 1.93 -9.81
C GLU A 77 21.89 1.56 -8.36
N TYR A 78 20.65 1.12 -8.13
CA TYR A 78 20.18 0.65 -6.84
C TYR A 78 20.95 -0.58 -6.33
N MET A 79 21.26 -1.55 -7.20
CA MET A 79 22.04 -2.74 -6.86
C MET A 79 23.50 -2.39 -6.53
N VAL A 80 24.12 -1.53 -7.33
CA VAL A 80 25.49 -1.05 -7.12
C VAL A 80 25.60 -0.35 -5.78
N LEU A 81 24.65 0.54 -5.43
CA LEU A 81 24.67 1.25 -4.16
C LEU A 81 24.61 0.28 -2.96
N GLN A 82 23.72 -0.71 -2.99
CA GLN A 82 23.64 -1.73 -1.93
C GLN A 82 24.96 -2.49 -1.76
N MET A 83 25.55 -2.99 -2.85
CA MET A 83 26.81 -3.72 -2.80
C MET A 83 27.99 -2.84 -2.36
N TYR A 84 27.97 -1.56 -2.72
CA TYR A 84 28.94 -0.59 -2.25
C TYR A 84 28.83 -0.36 -0.74
N LEU A 85 27.62 -0.19 -0.20
CA LEU A 85 27.38 -0.06 1.23
C LEU A 85 27.85 -1.31 2.00
N ILE A 86 27.53 -2.50 1.49
CA ILE A 86 28.01 -3.78 2.07
C ILE A 86 29.55 -3.80 2.15
N GLN A 87 30.22 -3.41 1.06
CA GLN A 87 31.69 -3.37 1.03
C GLN A 87 32.28 -2.33 1.99
N LYS A 88 31.62 -1.18 2.15
CA LYS A 88 32.05 -0.16 3.11
C LYS A 88 31.83 -0.58 4.56
N LEU A 89 30.78 -1.34 4.85
CA LEU A 89 30.58 -1.89 6.20
C LEU A 89 31.62 -2.97 6.54
N LYS A 90 32.12 -3.72 5.54
CA LYS A 90 33.16 -4.74 5.76
C LYS A 90 34.45 -4.18 6.36
N THR A 91 34.79 -2.92 6.09
CA THR A 91 36.00 -2.32 6.69
C THR A 91 35.90 -2.19 8.21
N ASN A 92 34.69 -2.34 8.78
CA ASN A 92 34.48 -2.45 10.21
C ASN A 92 34.39 -3.94 10.62
N PHE A 93 35.46 -4.45 11.23
CA PHE A 93 35.59 -5.87 11.59
C PHE A 93 34.53 -6.37 12.60
N ALA A 94 33.87 -5.47 13.35
CA ALA A 94 32.90 -5.81 14.38
C ALA A 94 31.66 -6.56 13.84
N PHE A 95 31.35 -6.43 12.54
CA PHE A 95 30.16 -7.03 11.94
C PHE A 95 30.31 -8.53 11.61
N GLY A 96 31.53 -9.07 11.61
CA GLY A 96 31.77 -10.47 11.26
C GLY A 96 31.39 -10.79 9.80
N LEU A 97 31.47 -9.80 8.89
CA LEU A 97 31.09 -9.95 7.49
C LEU A 97 31.92 -11.01 6.74
N SER A 98 33.13 -11.30 7.22
CA SER A 98 34.00 -12.36 6.68
C SER A 98 33.62 -13.77 7.16
N THR A 99 32.62 -13.94 8.04
CA THR A 99 32.28 -15.24 8.61
C THR A 99 31.40 -16.06 7.67
N SER A 100 31.74 -17.34 7.51
CA SER A 100 30.94 -18.27 6.71
C SER A 100 29.60 -18.60 7.38
N ILE A 101 28.55 -18.76 6.56
CA ILE A 101 27.16 -18.91 7.02
C ILE A 101 26.52 -20.17 6.42
N PRO A 102 25.99 -21.08 7.24
CA PRO A 102 25.10 -22.14 6.76
C PRO A 102 23.73 -21.56 6.38
N LEU A 103 23.15 -22.04 5.28
CA LEU A 103 21.80 -21.67 4.86
C LEU A 103 20.75 -22.57 5.54
N ILE A 104 19.52 -22.60 5.01
CA ILE A 104 18.40 -23.39 5.56
C ILE A 104 18.78 -24.87 5.68
N THR A 105 19.36 -25.41 4.62
CA THR A 105 19.89 -26.76 4.61
C THR A 105 21.36 -26.75 5.02
N ILE A 106 21.73 -27.54 6.04
CA ILE A 106 23.10 -27.63 6.57
C ILE A 106 24.12 -28.01 5.47
N ARG A 107 23.64 -28.63 4.38
CA ARG A 107 24.44 -29.00 3.21
C ARG A 107 24.97 -27.79 2.43
N HIS A 108 24.30 -26.65 2.48
CA HIS A 108 24.68 -25.46 1.76
C HIS A 108 25.27 -24.41 2.70
N LYS A 109 26.49 -23.97 2.38
CA LYS A 109 27.25 -22.99 3.16
C LYS A 109 27.82 -21.95 2.21
N VAL A 110 27.64 -20.68 2.57
CA VAL A 110 28.22 -19.55 1.83
C VAL A 110 29.56 -19.18 2.44
N THR A 111 30.53 -18.83 1.59
CA THR A 111 31.91 -18.53 2.01
C THR A 111 31.97 -17.44 3.07
N SER A 112 31.16 -16.39 2.95
CA SER A 112 31.06 -15.32 3.94
C SER A 112 29.69 -14.64 3.96
N LEU A 113 29.42 -13.87 5.02
CA LEU A 113 28.23 -13.03 5.13
C LEU A 113 28.22 -11.92 4.07
N GLU A 114 29.36 -11.29 3.79
CA GLU A 114 29.48 -10.33 2.69
C GLU A 114 29.05 -10.95 1.35
N GLU A 115 29.55 -12.15 1.06
CA GLU A 115 29.22 -12.87 -0.17
C GLU A 115 27.75 -13.25 -0.23
N LEU A 116 27.14 -13.64 0.90
CA LEU A 116 25.71 -13.85 0.99
C LEU A 116 24.93 -12.56 0.69
N LEU A 117 25.30 -11.43 1.30
CA LEU A 117 24.61 -10.15 1.11
C LEU A 117 24.72 -9.67 -0.35
N LYS A 118 25.91 -9.73 -0.96
CA LYS A 118 26.12 -9.36 -2.37
C LYS A 118 25.38 -10.32 -3.31
N SER A 119 25.38 -11.62 -3.01
CA SER A 119 24.59 -12.61 -3.74
C SER A 119 23.10 -12.32 -3.65
N TRP A 120 22.60 -11.93 -2.47
CA TRP A 120 21.21 -11.51 -2.30
C TRP A 120 20.88 -10.26 -3.09
N VAL A 121 21.76 -9.25 -3.18
CA VAL A 121 21.50 -8.07 -4.04
C VAL A 121 21.24 -8.51 -5.49
N LEU A 122 22.06 -9.41 -6.02
CA LEU A 122 21.92 -9.93 -7.39
C LEU A 122 20.65 -10.79 -7.56
N LEU A 123 20.46 -11.78 -6.68
CA LEU A 123 19.37 -12.75 -6.78
C LEU A 123 18.00 -12.13 -6.46
N ASN A 124 17.94 -11.21 -5.51
CA ASN A 124 16.73 -10.47 -5.17
C ASN A 124 16.20 -9.67 -6.36
N ASN A 125 17.08 -9.17 -7.24
CA ASN A 125 16.63 -8.43 -8.42
C ASN A 125 16.41 -9.33 -9.64
N TYR A 126 16.91 -10.57 -9.63
CA TYR A 126 16.79 -11.50 -10.75
C TYR A 126 15.35 -11.76 -11.19
N GLY A 127 14.39 -11.70 -10.28
CA GLY A 127 12.99 -11.95 -10.58
C GLY A 127 12.23 -10.80 -11.23
N HIS A 128 12.76 -9.58 -11.17
CA HIS A 128 12.01 -8.41 -11.60
C HIS A 128 11.74 -8.42 -13.11
N LEU A 129 10.49 -8.16 -13.48
CA LEU A 129 10.01 -8.06 -14.85
C LEU A 129 10.24 -6.65 -15.40
N LEU A 130 10.05 -6.46 -16.72
CA LEU A 130 9.89 -5.12 -17.26
C LEU A 130 8.73 -4.46 -16.53
N ASP A 131 8.87 -3.18 -16.17
CA ASP A 131 7.88 -2.41 -15.40
C ASP A 131 7.70 -2.84 -13.94
N THR A 132 8.48 -3.81 -13.44
CA THR A 132 8.60 -4.19 -12.02
C THR A 132 7.26 -4.54 -11.34
N PHE A 133 6.95 -3.92 -10.20
CA PHE A 133 5.82 -4.26 -9.33
C PHE A 133 4.47 -4.23 -10.04
N GLU A 134 4.25 -3.30 -10.97
CA GLU A 134 2.99 -3.24 -11.73
C GLU A 134 2.83 -4.42 -12.68
N ALA A 135 3.90 -4.83 -13.38
CA ALA A 135 3.86 -6.04 -14.22
C ALA A 135 3.76 -7.32 -13.38
N GLU A 136 4.48 -7.36 -12.26
CA GLU A 136 4.45 -8.46 -11.30
C GLU A 136 3.06 -8.64 -10.69
N ARG A 137 2.37 -7.54 -10.36
CA ARG A 137 0.97 -7.56 -9.93
C ARG A 137 0.06 -8.18 -10.96
N VAL A 138 0.18 -7.78 -12.24
CA VAL A 138 -0.62 -8.36 -13.33
C VAL A 138 -0.43 -9.87 -13.37
N TRP A 139 0.82 -10.35 -13.34
CA TRP A 139 1.09 -11.80 -13.34
C TRP A 139 0.56 -12.51 -12.11
N LEU A 140 0.68 -11.90 -10.92
CA LEU A 140 0.13 -12.44 -9.68
C LEU A 140 -1.40 -12.59 -9.78
N GLU A 141 -2.11 -11.54 -10.18
CA GLU A 141 -3.57 -11.58 -10.34
C GLU A 141 -4.00 -12.64 -11.36
N LEU A 142 -3.34 -12.71 -12.53
CA LEU A 142 -3.64 -13.71 -13.56
C LEU A 142 -3.40 -15.13 -13.04
N ILE A 143 -2.32 -15.37 -12.28
CA ILE A 143 -2.04 -16.68 -11.67
C ILE A 143 -3.12 -17.06 -10.65
N LEU A 144 -3.63 -16.09 -9.89
CA LEU A 144 -4.70 -16.31 -8.91
C LEU A 144 -6.07 -16.49 -9.57
N GLU A 145 -6.29 -15.92 -10.75
CA GLU A 145 -7.53 -16.02 -11.52
C GLU A 145 -7.61 -17.29 -12.35
N GLU A 146 -6.49 -17.73 -12.93
CA GLU A 146 -6.46 -18.80 -13.94
C GLU A 146 -5.80 -20.08 -13.37
N PRO A 147 -6.58 -21.15 -13.06
CA PRO A 147 -6.04 -22.38 -12.48
C PRO A 147 -4.96 -23.07 -13.32
N GLU A 148 -4.99 -22.89 -14.65
CA GLU A 148 -3.94 -23.39 -15.53
C GLU A 148 -2.61 -22.66 -15.34
N LEU A 149 -2.63 -21.33 -15.20
CA LEU A 149 -1.41 -20.55 -14.93
C LEU A 149 -0.85 -20.89 -13.55
N TYR A 150 -1.72 -21.05 -12.54
CA TYR A 150 -1.32 -21.50 -11.21
C TYR A 150 -0.56 -22.82 -11.26
N ARG A 151 -1.13 -23.85 -11.89
CA ARG A 151 -0.49 -25.17 -12.01
C ARG A 151 0.81 -25.08 -12.80
N ALA A 152 0.83 -24.32 -13.89
CA ALA A 152 2.03 -24.12 -14.70
C ALA A 152 3.15 -23.44 -13.90
N PHE A 153 2.82 -22.43 -13.09
CA PHE A 153 3.78 -21.72 -12.24
C PHE A 153 4.37 -22.65 -11.17
N ILE A 154 3.52 -23.38 -10.43
CA ILE A 154 3.97 -24.35 -9.42
C ILE A 154 4.89 -25.41 -10.05
N SER A 155 4.60 -25.88 -11.26
CA SER A 155 5.43 -26.88 -11.95
C SER A 155 6.85 -26.39 -12.29
N CYS A 156 7.09 -25.07 -12.29
CA CYS A 156 8.41 -24.49 -12.53
C CYS A 156 9.37 -24.65 -11.34
N LEU A 157 8.85 -24.87 -10.13
CA LEU A 157 9.62 -24.91 -8.89
C LEU A 157 10.44 -26.20 -8.78
N SER A 158 11.64 -26.13 -8.21
CA SER A 158 12.62 -27.23 -8.17
C SER A 158 12.29 -28.33 -7.15
N ASP A 159 11.60 -27.99 -6.07
CA ASP A 159 11.44 -28.84 -4.89
C ASP A 159 10.19 -28.46 -4.05
N ASP A 160 9.84 -29.32 -3.10
CA ASP A 160 8.65 -29.17 -2.26
C ASP A 160 8.73 -27.96 -1.32
N THR A 161 9.92 -27.60 -0.84
CA THR A 161 10.10 -26.42 0.02
C THR A 161 9.80 -25.15 -0.76
N SER A 162 10.32 -25.03 -1.99
CA SER A 162 9.99 -23.94 -2.91
C SER A 162 8.49 -23.88 -3.19
N THR A 163 7.87 -25.05 -3.37
CA THR A 163 6.42 -25.18 -3.62
C THR A 163 5.60 -24.65 -2.46
N LYS A 164 5.85 -25.12 -1.23
CA LYS A 164 5.12 -24.67 -0.03
C LYS A 164 5.25 -23.17 0.18
N LEU A 165 6.48 -22.65 0.11
CA LEU A 165 6.76 -21.22 0.25
C LEU A 165 6.04 -20.39 -0.82
N THR A 166 6.00 -20.87 -2.06
CA THR A 166 5.28 -20.21 -3.15
C THR A 166 3.79 -20.19 -2.88
N GLN A 167 3.21 -21.30 -2.43
CA GLN A 167 1.78 -21.39 -2.12
C GLN A 167 1.40 -20.46 -0.96
N GLU A 168 2.24 -20.34 0.06
CA GLU A 168 2.05 -19.40 1.17
C GLU A 168 2.03 -17.94 0.69
N ILE A 169 3.04 -17.53 -0.08
CA ILE A 169 3.12 -16.16 -0.61
C ILE A 169 1.99 -15.83 -1.58
N LEU A 170 1.55 -16.80 -2.41
CA LEU A 170 0.39 -16.62 -3.28
C LEU A 170 -0.91 -16.52 -2.49
N LYS A 171 -1.09 -17.33 -1.44
CA LYS A 171 -2.25 -17.27 -0.54
C LYS A 171 -2.35 -15.91 0.16
N GLU A 172 -1.21 -15.33 0.51
CA GLU A 172 -1.16 -14.00 1.12
C GLU A 172 -1.28 -12.86 0.11
N GLU A 173 -1.24 -13.17 -1.18
CA GLU A 173 -1.29 -12.18 -2.26
C GLU A 173 -0.16 -11.14 -2.12
N SER A 174 1.02 -11.58 -1.68
CA SER A 174 2.12 -10.68 -1.36
C SER A 174 2.87 -10.19 -2.61
N ILE A 175 2.43 -9.07 -3.18
CA ILE A 175 3.06 -8.40 -4.33
C ILE A 175 4.56 -8.16 -4.15
N TYR A 176 5.01 -7.72 -2.96
CA TYR A 176 6.40 -7.36 -2.69
C TYR A 176 7.38 -8.55 -2.62
N HIS A 177 6.85 -9.78 -2.62
CA HIS A 177 7.64 -11.03 -2.65
C HIS A 177 7.44 -11.82 -3.94
N PHE A 178 6.53 -11.39 -4.83
CA PHE A 178 6.19 -12.17 -6.02
C PHE A 178 7.38 -12.29 -6.99
N HIS A 179 8.22 -11.25 -7.11
CA HIS A 179 9.44 -11.33 -7.91
C HIS A 179 10.41 -12.41 -7.41
N HIS A 180 10.49 -12.69 -6.10
CA HIS A 180 11.30 -13.80 -5.60
C HIS A 180 10.77 -15.15 -6.09
N LEU A 181 9.44 -15.30 -6.19
CA LEU A 181 8.82 -16.51 -6.73
C LEU A 181 9.14 -16.67 -8.22
N ILE A 182 9.14 -15.57 -8.99
CA ILE A 182 9.61 -15.58 -10.38
C ILE A 182 11.07 -16.03 -10.45
N ALA A 183 11.93 -15.51 -9.57
CA ALA A 183 13.34 -15.91 -9.52
C ALA A 183 13.49 -17.41 -9.23
N LEU A 184 12.75 -17.95 -8.27
CA LEU A 184 12.71 -19.38 -7.96
C LEU A 184 12.24 -20.22 -9.15
N ALA A 185 11.18 -19.81 -9.84
CA ALA A 185 10.67 -20.51 -11.03
C ALA A 185 11.70 -20.53 -12.18
N LEU A 186 12.37 -19.40 -12.43
CA LEU A 186 13.38 -19.29 -13.48
C LEU A 186 14.65 -20.10 -13.16
N LEU A 187 15.14 -20.05 -11.91
CA LEU A 187 16.29 -20.85 -11.48
C LEU A 187 15.95 -22.34 -11.39
N GLY A 188 14.75 -22.69 -10.90
CA GLY A 188 14.28 -24.07 -10.82
C GLY A 188 14.18 -24.74 -12.20
N ARG A 189 13.78 -23.99 -13.23
CA ARG A 189 13.89 -24.47 -14.62
C ARG A 189 15.32 -24.79 -15.02
N LEU A 190 16.29 -23.95 -14.62
CA LEU A 190 17.69 -24.12 -14.99
C LEU A 190 18.33 -25.30 -14.24
N SER A 191 17.98 -25.52 -12.96
CA SER A 191 18.47 -26.66 -12.18
C SER A 191 17.93 -28.00 -12.71
N LYS A 192 16.67 -28.04 -13.20
CA LYS A 192 16.07 -29.23 -13.83
C LYS A 192 16.67 -29.63 -15.17
N LYS A 193 17.48 -28.78 -15.82
CA LYS A 193 18.04 -29.07 -17.15
C LYS A 193 19.13 -30.15 -17.02
N LYS A 194 18.78 -31.41 -17.35
CA LYS A 194 19.72 -32.55 -17.40
C LYS A 194 20.92 -32.20 -18.31
N GLY A 195 22.10 -32.06 -17.72
CA GLY A 195 23.35 -31.73 -18.38
C GLY A 195 24.38 -31.18 -17.39
N LYS A 196 25.67 -31.26 -17.74
CA LYS A 196 26.85 -30.86 -16.95
C LYS A 196 26.91 -29.34 -16.64
N SER A 197 25.84 -28.72 -16.15
CA SER A 197 25.97 -27.37 -15.57
C SER A 197 26.90 -27.47 -14.36
N ARG A 198 28.09 -26.87 -14.46
CA ARG A 198 29.02 -26.74 -13.33
C ARG A 198 28.54 -25.72 -12.29
N ARG A 199 27.45 -24.98 -12.57
CA ARG A 199 26.95 -23.88 -11.74
C ARG A 199 26.05 -24.38 -10.60
N PRO A 200 26.16 -23.85 -9.37
CA PRO A 200 25.45 -24.33 -8.19
C PRO A 200 24.06 -23.69 -8.06
N PHE A 201 23.16 -23.91 -9.03
CA PHE A 201 21.81 -23.32 -9.01
C PHE A 201 21.04 -23.65 -7.73
N ASP A 202 21.22 -24.86 -7.18
CA ASP A 202 20.59 -25.26 -5.91
C ASP A 202 21.02 -24.35 -4.74
N LEU A 203 22.29 -23.94 -4.70
CA LEU A 203 22.79 -22.99 -3.70
C LEU A 203 22.09 -21.63 -3.83
N TRP A 204 21.90 -21.13 -5.05
CA TRP A 204 21.25 -19.84 -5.29
C TRP A 204 19.75 -19.89 -4.96
N ILE A 205 19.09 -21.01 -5.26
CA ILE A 205 17.71 -21.28 -4.84
C ILE A 205 17.62 -21.27 -3.31
N GLU A 206 18.53 -21.94 -2.61
CA GLU A 206 18.59 -21.94 -1.14
C GLU A 206 18.85 -20.55 -0.56
N MET A 207 19.68 -19.72 -1.22
CA MET A 207 19.88 -18.32 -0.83
C MET A 207 18.56 -17.52 -0.93
N ILE A 208 17.78 -17.68 -2.01
CA ILE A 208 16.49 -16.98 -2.15
C ILE A 208 15.49 -17.48 -1.10
N LYS A 209 15.41 -18.79 -0.85
CA LYS A 209 14.56 -19.32 0.22
C LYS A 209 14.94 -18.77 1.58
N ALA A 210 16.24 -18.63 1.85
CA ALA A 210 16.73 -18.04 3.10
C ALA A 210 16.29 -16.58 3.26
N LEU A 211 16.18 -15.82 2.16
CA LEU A 211 15.67 -14.44 2.16
C LEU A 211 14.17 -14.37 2.45
N LEU A 212 13.40 -15.38 2.05
CA LEU A 212 11.95 -15.44 2.24
C LEU A 212 11.53 -16.14 3.55
N LYS A 213 12.48 -16.68 4.31
CA LYS A 213 12.20 -17.46 5.51
C LYS A 213 11.75 -16.55 6.66
N ARG A 214 10.62 -16.87 7.28
CA ARG A 214 10.03 -16.10 8.40
C ARG A 214 10.50 -16.56 9.77
N ASP A 215 10.65 -17.87 9.94
CA ASP A 215 11.01 -18.46 11.24
C ASP A 215 12.53 -18.61 11.35
N VAL A 216 13.26 -17.50 11.25
CA VAL A 216 14.69 -17.47 11.51
C VAL A 216 14.90 -17.24 13.00
N LYS A 217 15.80 -18.03 13.61
CA LYS A 217 16.14 -17.87 15.02
C LYS A 217 16.74 -16.49 15.26
N GLU A 218 16.10 -15.71 16.14
CA GLU A 218 16.56 -14.37 16.55
C GLU A 218 18.02 -14.42 17.02
N GLY A 219 18.81 -13.43 16.60
CA GLY A 219 20.23 -13.31 16.92
C GLY A 219 21.14 -14.31 16.19
N SER A 220 20.59 -15.20 15.37
CA SER A 220 21.40 -16.09 14.53
C SER A 220 22.19 -15.33 13.46
N LYS A 221 23.20 -15.96 12.87
CA LYS A 221 23.97 -15.35 11.77
C LYS A 221 23.09 -15.01 10.56
N LEU A 222 22.09 -15.85 10.28
CA LEU A 222 21.17 -15.62 9.18
C LEU A 222 20.20 -14.47 9.49
N ASP A 223 19.67 -14.41 10.71
CA ASP A 223 18.84 -13.29 11.18
C ASP A 223 19.58 -11.96 11.07
N ARG A 224 20.82 -11.91 11.55
CA ARG A 224 21.70 -10.75 11.38
C ARG A 224 21.91 -10.39 9.90
N ALA A 225 22.11 -11.40 9.04
CA ALA A 225 22.26 -11.17 7.60
C ALA A 225 21.02 -10.49 7.00
N LEU A 226 19.83 -10.99 7.35
CA LEU A 226 18.55 -10.44 6.89
C LEU A 226 18.39 -9.00 7.36
N ASN A 227 18.65 -8.71 8.64
CA ASN A 227 18.55 -7.36 9.19
C ASN A 227 19.48 -6.38 8.47
N ILE A 228 20.74 -6.76 8.23
CA ILE A 228 21.67 -5.94 7.45
C ILE A 228 21.16 -5.75 6.02
N PHE A 229 20.75 -6.83 5.35
CA PHE A 229 20.28 -6.77 3.97
C PHE A 229 19.07 -5.86 3.80
N HIS A 230 18.04 -6.02 4.62
CA HIS A 230 16.81 -5.22 4.57
C HIS A 230 17.09 -3.75 4.88
N THR A 231 17.94 -3.47 5.87
CA THR A 231 18.31 -2.09 6.23
C THR A 231 19.06 -1.40 5.10
N LEU A 232 20.03 -2.07 4.48
CA LEU A 232 20.79 -1.51 3.36
C LEU A 232 19.94 -1.34 2.10
N ARG A 233 19.01 -2.25 1.85
CA ARG A 233 17.97 -2.09 0.82
C ARG A 233 17.16 -0.82 1.08
N ARG A 234 16.64 -0.63 2.30
CA ARG A 234 15.90 0.57 2.72
C ARG A 234 16.67 1.85 2.46
N VAL A 235 17.87 1.95 3.01
CA VAL A 235 18.75 3.11 2.82
C VAL A 235 18.97 3.39 1.33
N SER A 236 19.19 2.36 0.53
CA SER A 236 19.54 2.54 -0.88
C SER A 236 18.39 3.09 -1.72
N TYR A 237 17.17 2.54 -1.62
CA TYR A 237 16.05 3.11 -2.39
C TYR A 237 15.58 4.43 -1.80
N VAL A 238 15.55 4.61 -0.47
CA VAL A 238 15.19 5.91 0.12
C VAL A 238 16.12 6.99 -0.41
N LEU A 239 17.43 6.76 -0.39
CA LEU A 239 18.42 7.74 -0.85
C LEU A 239 18.29 8.05 -2.34
N LEU A 240 18.11 7.03 -3.19
CA LEU A 240 18.02 7.23 -4.63
C LEU A 240 16.67 7.83 -5.05
N ASP A 241 15.55 7.31 -4.54
CA ASP A 241 14.22 7.79 -4.87
C ASP A 241 14.01 9.22 -4.35
N ILE A 242 14.37 9.51 -3.09
CA ILE A 242 14.20 10.87 -2.56
C ILE A 242 15.04 11.89 -3.30
N ASN A 243 16.26 11.55 -3.75
CA ASN A 243 17.14 12.48 -4.45
C ASN A 243 16.82 12.65 -5.93
N ARG A 244 16.12 11.68 -6.53
CA ARG A 244 15.70 11.75 -7.94
C ARG A 244 14.24 12.19 -8.11
N SER A 245 13.42 12.15 -7.06
CA SER A 245 12.02 12.57 -7.07
C SER A 245 11.80 14.06 -7.37
N THR A 246 10.55 14.51 -7.46
CA THR A 246 10.20 15.96 -7.46
C THR A 246 9.84 16.49 -6.07
N LEU A 247 10.07 15.69 -5.01
CA LEU A 247 9.76 16.11 -3.65
C LEU A 247 10.68 17.26 -3.22
N PHE A 248 10.17 18.11 -2.32
CA PHE A 248 10.91 19.26 -1.78
C PHE A 248 12.06 18.85 -0.85
N LEU A 249 12.12 17.58 -0.46
CA LEU A 249 13.15 17.02 0.41
C LEU A 249 14.25 16.34 -0.41
N ARG A 250 15.51 16.57 0.00
CA ARG A 250 16.71 15.91 -0.53
C ARG A 250 17.61 15.49 0.63
N ILE A 251 18.33 14.40 0.45
CA ILE A 251 19.32 13.91 1.42
C ILE A 251 20.71 14.04 0.82
N ASP A 252 21.64 14.68 1.54
CA ASP A 252 23.05 14.63 1.17
C ASP A 252 23.59 13.20 1.36
N SER A 253 23.86 12.52 0.25
CA SER A 253 24.29 11.13 0.23
C SER A 253 25.64 10.91 0.93
N ASN A 254 26.56 11.87 0.85
CA ASN A 254 27.87 11.75 1.49
C ASN A 254 27.75 11.89 3.00
N ASN A 255 26.95 12.84 3.48
CA ASN A 255 26.71 13.03 4.91
C ASN A 255 25.97 11.84 5.50
N LEU A 256 24.93 11.33 4.83
CA LEU A 256 24.24 10.11 5.27
C LEU A 256 25.22 8.93 5.32
N LEU A 257 25.99 8.68 4.26
CA LEU A 257 26.97 7.59 4.23
C LEU A 257 28.00 7.72 5.36
N ARG A 258 28.55 8.92 5.60
CA ARG A 258 29.47 9.16 6.70
C ARG A 258 28.84 8.87 8.05
N ASN A 259 27.58 9.28 8.27
CA ASN A 259 26.85 9.00 9.51
C ASN A 259 26.62 7.50 9.70
N ILE A 260 26.20 6.79 8.65
CA ILE A 260 26.03 5.34 8.66
C ILE A 260 27.34 4.63 8.99
N LEU A 261 28.46 5.06 8.40
CA LEU A 261 29.76 4.43 8.65
C LEU A 261 30.36 4.78 10.02
N LYS A 262 30.01 5.95 10.60
CA LYS A 262 30.43 6.36 11.94
C LYS A 262 29.67 5.63 13.05
N ASN A 263 28.36 5.44 12.88
CA ASN A 263 27.51 4.74 13.86
C ASN A 263 26.62 3.67 13.18
N PRO A 264 27.23 2.60 12.65
CA PRO A 264 26.50 1.57 11.94
C PRO A 264 25.55 0.77 12.84
N ASP A 265 25.84 0.61 14.13
CA ASP A 265 24.96 -0.12 15.06
C ASP A 265 23.62 0.58 15.27
N GLY A 266 23.64 1.92 15.35
CA GLY A 266 22.43 2.72 15.43
C GLY A 266 21.48 2.51 14.25
N LEU A 267 22.03 2.33 13.05
CA LEU A 267 21.25 2.02 11.84
C LEU A 267 20.83 0.54 11.78
N LEU A 268 21.78 -0.38 12.00
CA LEU A 268 21.58 -1.80 11.68
C LEU A 268 20.82 -2.57 12.77
N TYR A 269 20.90 -2.14 14.03
CA TYR A 269 20.38 -2.91 15.17
C TYR A 269 19.51 -2.12 16.14
N ASN A 270 19.42 -0.79 16.00
CA ASN A 270 18.55 0.03 16.83
C ASN A 270 17.41 0.64 16.00
N PRO A 271 16.25 -0.03 15.85
CA PRO A 271 15.12 0.51 15.09
C PRO A 271 14.59 1.85 15.66
N GLU A 272 14.80 2.09 16.96
CA GLU A 272 14.37 3.31 17.66
C GLU A 272 15.33 4.50 17.47
N SER A 273 16.45 4.32 16.75
CA SER A 273 17.39 5.40 16.50
C SER A 273 16.75 6.50 15.65
N ASP A 274 17.15 7.75 15.88
CA ASP A 274 16.63 8.90 15.13
C ASP A 274 16.85 8.75 13.62
N VAL A 275 17.94 8.10 13.21
CA VAL A 275 18.22 7.80 11.79
C VAL A 275 17.19 6.83 11.22
N ASN A 276 16.86 5.76 11.94
CA ASN A 276 15.88 4.77 11.47
C ASN A 276 14.46 5.35 11.44
N LYS A 277 14.07 6.13 12.45
CA LYS A 277 12.79 6.87 12.47
C LYS A 277 12.70 7.85 11.30
N THR A 278 13.77 8.62 11.06
CA THR A 278 13.83 9.55 9.92
C THR A 278 13.72 8.82 8.58
N LEU A 279 14.42 7.70 8.40
CA LEU A 279 14.33 6.91 7.17
C LEU A 279 12.91 6.37 6.96
N GLU A 280 12.25 5.90 8.03
CA GLU A 280 10.86 5.43 7.99
C GLU A 280 9.87 6.55 7.63
N ASP A 281 10.03 7.75 8.19
CA ASP A 281 9.19 8.91 7.86
C ASP A 281 9.35 9.33 6.39
N ILE A 282 10.59 9.33 5.88
CA ILE A 282 10.87 9.62 4.46
C ILE A 282 10.28 8.53 3.56
N GLU A 283 10.37 7.27 4.00
CA GLU A 283 9.79 6.15 3.29
C GLU A 283 8.27 6.31 3.15
N ARG A 284 7.59 6.62 4.25
CA ARG A 284 6.14 6.89 4.27
C ARG A 284 5.76 8.05 3.37
N LEU A 285 6.56 9.12 3.36
CA LEU A 285 6.40 10.25 2.45
C LEU A 285 6.54 9.81 0.98
N LEU A 286 7.56 9.01 0.64
CA LEU A 286 7.73 8.47 -0.71
C LEU A 286 6.52 7.62 -1.13
N PHE A 287 5.95 6.83 -0.22
CA PHE A 287 4.75 6.07 -0.54
C PHE A 287 3.51 6.93 -0.72
N SER A 288 3.22 7.89 0.17
CA SER A 288 2.04 8.75 0.02
C SER A 288 2.13 9.65 -1.20
N GLU A 289 3.29 10.27 -1.43
CA GLU A 289 3.46 11.32 -2.44
C GLU A 289 3.91 10.80 -3.79
N MET A 290 4.55 9.63 -3.86
CA MET A 290 5.00 9.06 -5.12
C MET A 290 4.31 7.73 -5.41
N TYR A 291 4.62 6.69 -4.64
CA TYR A 291 4.25 5.32 -5.03
C TYR A 291 2.75 5.07 -5.03
N ALA A 292 1.99 5.71 -4.14
CA ALA A 292 0.55 5.56 -3.97
C ALA A 292 -0.21 6.90 -3.98
N SER A 293 0.40 7.95 -4.54
CA SER A 293 -0.30 9.17 -4.94
C SER A 293 -1.50 8.86 -5.84
N GLU A 294 -2.48 9.76 -5.90
CA GLU A 294 -3.68 9.57 -6.74
C GLU A 294 -3.32 9.41 -8.22
N GLN A 295 -2.36 10.21 -8.69
CA GLN A 295 -1.86 10.13 -10.06
C GLN A 295 -1.18 8.77 -10.34
N ALA A 296 -0.35 8.28 -9.40
CA ALA A 296 0.29 6.97 -9.54
C ALA A 296 -0.74 5.84 -9.54
N CYS A 297 -1.68 5.84 -8.59
CA CYS A 297 -2.72 4.81 -8.52
C CYS A 297 -3.63 4.81 -9.74
N THR A 298 -4.02 5.98 -10.24
CA THR A 298 -4.79 6.11 -11.49
C THR A 298 -4.02 5.49 -12.66
N PHE A 299 -2.73 5.82 -12.79
CA PHE A 299 -1.89 5.19 -13.81
C PHE A 299 -1.79 3.67 -13.65
N LYS A 300 -1.54 3.18 -12.43
CA LYS A 300 -1.47 1.74 -12.13
C LYS A 300 -2.75 1.03 -12.53
N TYR A 301 -3.91 1.59 -12.20
CA TYR A 301 -5.21 1.05 -12.55
C TYR A 301 -5.31 0.80 -14.06
N HIS A 302 -5.05 1.84 -14.88
CA HIS A 302 -5.13 1.70 -16.33
C HIS A 302 -4.06 0.75 -16.89
N TYR A 303 -2.84 0.77 -16.32
CA TYR A 303 -1.76 -0.15 -16.71
C TYR A 303 -2.17 -1.61 -16.48
N ILE A 304 -2.63 -1.94 -15.26
CA ILE A 304 -3.02 -3.30 -14.88
C ILE A 304 -4.19 -3.78 -15.73
N LYS A 305 -5.25 -2.96 -15.85
CA LYS A 305 -6.42 -3.25 -16.67
C LYS A 305 -6.03 -3.50 -18.14
N GLY A 306 -5.20 -2.62 -18.71
CA GLY A 306 -4.74 -2.74 -20.09
C GLY A 306 -3.90 -3.99 -20.34
N GLN A 307 -2.95 -4.30 -19.45
CA GLN A 307 -2.12 -5.51 -19.56
C GLN A 307 -2.95 -6.80 -19.43
N LYS A 308 -3.93 -6.85 -18.53
CA LYS A 308 -4.86 -7.99 -18.42
C LYS A 308 -5.70 -8.14 -19.69
N GLN A 309 -6.20 -7.04 -20.27
CA GLN A 309 -6.92 -7.07 -21.54
C GLN A 309 -6.05 -7.62 -22.68
N GLU A 310 -4.80 -7.19 -22.80
CA GLU A 310 -3.87 -7.72 -23.81
C GLU A 310 -3.59 -9.21 -23.59
N PHE A 311 -3.40 -9.65 -22.34
CA PHE A 311 -3.28 -11.07 -22.02
C PHE A 311 -4.50 -11.86 -22.53
N TYR A 312 -5.73 -11.42 -22.21
CA TYR A 312 -6.94 -12.10 -22.64
C TYR A 312 -7.14 -12.07 -24.17
N LYS A 313 -6.70 -11.02 -24.87
CA LYS A 313 -6.66 -10.97 -26.34
C LYS A 313 -5.68 -12.01 -26.92
N ILE A 314 -4.54 -12.25 -26.28
CA ILE A 314 -3.58 -13.27 -26.73
C ILE A 314 -4.13 -14.68 -26.45
N VAL A 315 -4.75 -14.88 -25.29
CA VAL A 315 -5.36 -16.15 -24.88
C VAL A 315 -6.54 -16.52 -25.78
N SER A 316 -7.41 -15.57 -26.16
CA SER A 316 -8.54 -15.86 -27.06
C SER A 316 -8.07 -16.33 -28.44
N LYS A 317 -6.93 -15.82 -28.92
CA LYS A 317 -6.34 -16.23 -30.21
C LYS A 317 -5.58 -17.55 -30.15
N ASN A 318 -4.82 -17.80 -29.07
CA ASN A 318 -3.87 -18.90 -29.01
C ASN A 318 -4.27 -20.05 -28.06
N ARG A 319 -5.37 -19.87 -27.30
CA ARG A 319 -5.74 -20.66 -26.11
C ARG A 319 -4.72 -20.52 -24.97
N ILE A 320 -5.21 -20.57 -23.74
CA ILE A 320 -4.38 -20.48 -22.53
C ILE A 320 -3.35 -21.62 -22.43
N GLY A 321 -3.67 -22.79 -23.01
CA GLY A 321 -2.77 -23.94 -23.08
C GLY A 321 -1.41 -23.67 -23.77
N VAL A 322 -1.29 -22.63 -24.60
CA VAL A 322 0.01 -22.21 -25.17
C VAL A 322 0.95 -21.62 -24.11
N TYR A 323 0.40 -21.02 -23.05
CA TYR A 323 1.17 -20.55 -21.90
C TYR A 323 1.51 -21.69 -20.96
N CYS A 324 0.59 -22.66 -20.82
CA CYS A 324 0.62 -23.68 -19.78
C CYS A 324 1.07 -25.07 -20.27
N LYS A 325 1.52 -25.20 -21.54
CA LYS A 325 1.84 -26.49 -22.17
C LYS A 325 2.79 -27.35 -21.31
N ASP A 326 3.84 -26.73 -20.80
CA ASP A 326 4.78 -27.32 -19.85
C ASP A 326 5.50 -26.22 -19.05
N TYR A 327 6.25 -26.61 -18.03
CA TYR A 327 7.02 -25.68 -17.18
C TYR A 327 8.06 -24.86 -17.96
N LYS A 328 8.59 -25.38 -19.09
CA LYS A 328 9.60 -24.65 -19.90
C LYS A 328 8.93 -23.55 -20.71
N ALA A 329 7.73 -23.80 -21.24
CA ALA A 329 6.92 -22.82 -21.94
C ALA A 329 6.56 -21.68 -20.99
N PHE A 330 6.01 -21.99 -19.81
CA PHE A 330 5.60 -20.99 -18.82
C PHE A 330 6.78 -20.13 -18.33
N ALA A 331 7.87 -20.77 -17.87
CA ALA A 331 9.08 -20.03 -17.49
C ALA A 331 9.71 -19.26 -18.66
N GLY A 332 9.49 -19.69 -19.90
CA GLY A 332 9.88 -18.95 -21.09
C GLY A 332 9.07 -17.67 -21.27
N ARG A 333 7.79 -17.67 -20.89
CA ARG A 333 6.92 -16.48 -20.88
C ARG A 333 7.30 -15.51 -19.78
N LEU A 334 7.54 -15.99 -18.55
CA LEU A 334 8.06 -15.14 -17.47
C LEU A 334 9.40 -14.50 -17.85
N GLN A 335 10.29 -15.27 -18.50
CA GLN A 335 11.54 -14.73 -19.00
C GLN A 335 11.33 -13.70 -20.10
N GLY A 336 10.36 -13.93 -21.01
CA GLY A 336 9.98 -12.97 -22.05
C GLY A 336 9.44 -11.66 -21.47
N ALA A 337 8.66 -11.73 -20.39
CA ALA A 337 8.08 -10.59 -19.69
C ALA A 337 9.13 -9.63 -19.09
N LYS A 338 10.39 -10.05 -18.97
CA LYS A 338 11.50 -9.15 -18.64
C LYS A 338 11.86 -8.17 -19.75
N VAL A 339 11.51 -8.48 -20.99
CA VAL A 339 11.83 -7.65 -22.18
C VAL A 339 10.57 -6.99 -22.73
N ASN A 340 9.46 -7.73 -22.73
CA ASN A 340 8.17 -7.24 -23.16
C ASN A 340 7.11 -8.10 -22.47
N ASN A 341 6.22 -7.48 -21.71
CA ASN A 341 5.19 -8.17 -20.95
C ASN A 341 4.12 -8.79 -21.89
N PHE A 342 2.98 -8.14 -22.08
CA PHE A 342 1.97 -8.57 -23.06
C PHE A 342 1.90 -7.69 -24.32
N GLY A 343 2.81 -6.72 -24.44
CA GLY A 343 2.86 -5.77 -25.55
C GLY A 343 2.57 -4.33 -25.12
N LYS A 344 2.37 -3.46 -26.12
CA LYS A 344 1.91 -2.09 -25.88
C LYS A 344 0.46 -2.14 -25.39
N TYR A 345 0.20 -1.46 -24.29
CA TYR A 345 -1.16 -1.21 -23.84
C TYR A 345 -1.56 0.22 -24.19
N GLU A 346 -2.82 0.44 -24.53
CA GLU A 346 -3.40 1.77 -24.64
C GLU A 346 -4.27 2.01 -23.40
N PRO A 347 -3.95 3.00 -22.55
CA PRO A 347 -4.74 3.27 -21.36
C PRO A 347 -6.18 3.60 -21.73
N ASP A 348 -7.13 2.90 -21.12
CA ASP A 348 -8.55 3.23 -21.21
C ASP A 348 -8.83 4.50 -20.37
N GLN A 349 -8.70 5.67 -21.00
CA GLN A 349 -8.90 6.98 -20.35
C GLN A 349 -10.37 7.33 -20.09
N THR A 350 -11.32 6.43 -20.37
CA THR A 350 -12.75 6.69 -20.14
C THR A 350 -13.15 6.56 -18.67
N THR A 351 -12.33 5.87 -17.87
CA THR A 351 -12.57 5.67 -16.45
C THR A 351 -11.97 6.80 -15.62
N LYS A 352 -12.76 7.36 -14.72
CA LYS A 352 -12.36 8.44 -13.80
C LYS A 352 -12.20 7.91 -12.39
N HIS A 353 -11.28 8.50 -11.64
CA HIS A 353 -11.18 8.32 -10.20
C HIS A 353 -12.35 9.03 -9.51
N ILE A 354 -13.03 8.35 -8.59
CA ILE A 354 -14.23 8.83 -7.90
C ILE A 354 -13.97 9.08 -6.42
N CYS A 355 -13.25 8.16 -5.78
CA CYS A 355 -13.06 8.17 -4.35
C CYS A 355 -11.76 7.46 -3.96
N ARG A 356 -11.15 7.94 -2.89
CA ARG A 356 -10.01 7.32 -2.22
C ARG A 356 -10.34 7.09 -0.76
N LEU A 357 -9.90 5.95 -0.24
CA LEU A 357 -9.96 5.59 1.17
C LEU A 357 -8.59 5.09 1.63
N ASN A 358 -8.06 5.72 2.67
CA ASN A 358 -6.76 5.42 3.26
C ASN A 358 -6.92 4.54 4.49
N LEU A 359 -6.42 3.31 4.39
CA LEU A 359 -6.36 2.32 5.48
C LEU A 359 -4.93 2.08 5.93
N LEU A 360 -4.05 3.07 5.77
CA LEU A 360 -2.69 3.00 6.31
C LEU A 360 -2.74 3.05 7.85
N PRO A 361 -1.86 2.30 8.52
CA PRO A 361 -1.87 2.19 9.96
C PRO A 361 -1.42 3.49 10.62
N ASN A 362 -2.13 3.89 11.68
CA ASN A 362 -1.68 4.94 12.60
C ASN A 362 -1.14 4.26 13.87
N PHE A 363 0.17 3.96 13.84
CA PHE A 363 1.12 3.59 14.91
C PHE A 363 0.76 2.63 16.08
N VAL A 364 -0.46 2.11 16.22
CA VAL A 364 -0.78 1.19 17.33
C VAL A 364 -1.72 0.05 16.92
N PHE A 365 -2.50 0.22 15.86
CA PHE A 365 -3.53 -0.73 15.49
C PHE A 365 -3.62 -0.91 13.98
N GLU A 366 -3.54 -2.17 13.55
CA GLU A 366 -3.50 -2.55 12.14
C GLU A 366 -4.52 -3.65 11.90
N ARG A 367 -5.20 -3.62 10.76
CA ARG A 367 -5.94 -4.82 10.33
C ARG A 367 -4.93 -5.96 10.13
N THR A 368 -5.36 -7.19 10.31
CA THR A 368 -4.45 -8.35 10.36
C THR A 368 -3.65 -8.51 9.08
N ASP A 369 -4.31 -8.52 7.92
CA ASP A 369 -3.70 -8.73 6.61
C ASP A 369 -4.48 -7.97 5.53
N CYS A 370 -3.80 -7.66 4.42
CA CYS A 370 -4.37 -7.16 3.17
C CYS A 370 -4.27 -8.25 2.10
N HIS A 371 -5.40 -8.78 1.67
CA HIS A 371 -5.49 -9.65 0.49
C HIS A 371 -6.08 -8.86 -0.66
N PHE A 372 -5.25 -8.04 -1.31
CA PHE A 372 -5.69 -6.99 -2.24
C PHE A 372 -6.57 -7.51 -3.39
N HIS A 373 -6.32 -8.72 -3.90
CA HIS A 373 -7.06 -9.33 -5.01
C HIS A 373 -8.35 -9.96 -4.53
N THR A 374 -8.31 -10.70 -3.42
CA THR A 374 -9.52 -11.26 -2.79
C THR A 374 -10.48 -10.14 -2.35
N GLU A 375 -9.94 -9.08 -1.74
CA GLU A 375 -10.70 -7.91 -1.30
C GLU A 375 -11.25 -7.11 -2.48
N HIS A 376 -10.49 -6.94 -3.58
CA HIS A 376 -10.98 -6.33 -4.81
C HIS A 376 -12.20 -7.07 -5.35
N LYS A 377 -12.12 -8.40 -5.50
CA LYS A 377 -13.24 -9.22 -5.96
C LYS A 377 -14.45 -9.13 -5.03
N LYS A 378 -14.22 -9.13 -3.71
CA LYS A 378 -15.28 -8.99 -2.70
C LYS A 378 -15.98 -7.64 -2.85
N LEU A 379 -15.24 -6.53 -2.88
CA LEU A 379 -15.79 -5.19 -3.04
C LEU A 379 -16.59 -5.06 -4.35
N HIS A 380 -16.05 -5.55 -5.46
CA HIS A 380 -16.74 -5.54 -6.74
C HIS A 380 -18.07 -6.33 -6.68
N THR A 381 -18.06 -7.51 -6.05
CA THR A 381 -19.25 -8.37 -5.90
C THR A 381 -20.29 -7.75 -4.97
N GLU A 382 -19.87 -7.17 -3.84
CA GLU A 382 -20.78 -6.56 -2.87
C GLU A 382 -21.39 -5.26 -3.38
N ALA A 383 -20.58 -4.44 -4.07
CA ALA A 383 -21.04 -3.17 -4.63
C ALA A 383 -22.04 -3.43 -5.77
N ASN A 384 -21.74 -4.36 -6.69
CA ASN A 384 -22.61 -4.73 -7.82
C ASN A 384 -23.16 -3.51 -8.60
N ILE A 385 -22.31 -2.52 -8.83
CA ILE A 385 -22.55 -1.28 -9.58
C ILE A 385 -21.38 -1.08 -10.55
N PRO A 386 -21.47 -0.20 -11.56
CA PRO A 386 -20.44 -0.05 -12.61
C PRO A 386 -19.21 0.75 -12.12
N VAL A 387 -18.58 0.25 -11.05
CA VAL A 387 -17.33 0.77 -10.47
C VAL A 387 -16.27 -0.33 -10.44
N ASP A 388 -15.01 0.08 -10.39
CA ASP A 388 -13.87 -0.80 -10.21
C ASP A 388 -13.02 -0.31 -9.03
N PHE A 389 -12.24 -1.19 -8.43
CA PHE A 389 -11.41 -0.86 -7.27
C PHE A 389 -9.95 -1.19 -7.53
N LEU A 390 -9.05 -0.31 -7.09
CA LEU A 390 -7.63 -0.61 -6.98
C LEU A 390 -7.24 -0.58 -5.51
N ILE A 391 -6.92 -1.75 -4.96
CA ILE A 391 -6.33 -1.85 -3.62
C ILE A 391 -4.80 -1.86 -3.77
N THR A 392 -4.13 -0.93 -3.13
CA THR A 392 -2.66 -0.79 -3.11
C THR A 392 -2.15 -1.08 -1.70
N PRO A 393 -1.60 -2.28 -1.44
CA PRO A 393 -1.05 -2.61 -0.13
C PRO A 393 0.20 -1.78 0.17
N THR A 394 0.41 -1.44 1.44
CA THR A 394 1.64 -0.78 1.88
C THR A 394 2.77 -1.79 2.06
N PRO A 395 4.04 -1.45 1.79
CA PRO A 395 5.14 -2.36 2.10
C PRO A 395 5.50 -2.39 3.59
N TYR A 396 4.96 -1.47 4.40
CA TYR A 396 5.35 -1.31 5.82
C TYR A 396 4.73 -2.32 6.74
N THR A 397 3.50 -2.74 6.43
CA THR A 397 2.69 -3.54 7.31
C THR A 397 1.82 -4.49 6.52
N LYS A 398 1.46 -5.63 7.13
CA LYS A 398 0.63 -6.63 6.46
C LYS A 398 -0.78 -6.12 6.20
N GLY A 399 -1.27 -5.23 7.07
CA GLY A 399 -2.61 -4.69 7.00
C GLY A 399 -2.77 -3.42 6.17
N GLY A 400 -1.79 -2.53 6.07
CA GLY A 400 -2.07 -1.21 5.49
C GLY A 400 -2.40 -1.26 3.99
N SER A 401 -3.37 -0.45 3.54
CA SER A 401 -3.59 -0.24 2.10
C SER A 401 -4.26 1.10 1.79
N ILE A 402 -4.21 1.49 0.51
CA ILE A 402 -5.06 2.54 -0.06
C ILE A 402 -6.04 1.89 -1.03
N ILE A 403 -7.29 2.34 -1.02
CA ILE A 403 -8.34 1.89 -1.94
C ILE A 403 -8.74 3.07 -2.80
N ASP A 404 -8.57 2.92 -4.10
CA ASP A 404 -9.03 3.87 -5.11
C ASP A 404 -10.22 3.28 -5.86
N VAL A 405 -11.24 4.08 -6.10
CA VAL A 405 -12.48 3.70 -6.80
C VAL A 405 -12.54 4.40 -8.14
N PHE A 406 -12.84 3.67 -9.20
CA PHE A 406 -12.94 4.17 -10.57
C PHE A 406 -14.32 3.90 -11.16
N ALA A 407 -14.83 4.80 -11.99
CA ALA A 407 -16.07 4.59 -12.74
C ALA A 407 -15.97 5.12 -14.17
N ALA A 408 -16.63 4.45 -15.12
CA ALA A 408 -16.66 4.86 -16.53
C ALA A 408 -17.71 5.95 -16.83
N LYS A 409 -18.62 6.19 -15.88
CA LYS A 409 -19.67 7.21 -15.94
C LYS A 409 -19.84 7.85 -14.56
N ASN A 410 -20.51 8.99 -14.53
CA ASN A 410 -21.01 9.54 -13.28
C ASN A 410 -22.02 8.57 -12.68
N LEU A 411 -21.89 8.31 -11.39
CA LEU A 411 -22.79 7.44 -10.65
C LEU A 411 -24.07 8.19 -10.30
N ASP A 412 -25.21 7.51 -10.39
CA ASP A 412 -26.46 8.06 -9.88
C ASP A 412 -26.52 7.98 -8.33
N VAL A 413 -27.59 8.54 -7.75
CA VAL A 413 -27.77 8.59 -6.29
C VAL A 413 -27.79 7.19 -5.65
N CYS A 414 -28.42 6.22 -6.30
CA CYS A 414 -28.53 4.86 -5.79
C CYS A 414 -27.17 4.16 -5.87
N GLU A 415 -26.47 4.31 -7.00
CA GLU A 415 -25.12 3.79 -7.21
C GLU A 415 -24.11 4.38 -6.20
N LEU A 416 -24.14 5.69 -5.94
CA LEU A 416 -23.31 6.34 -4.91
C LEU A 416 -23.63 5.84 -3.51
N SER A 417 -24.92 5.70 -3.18
CA SER A 417 -25.36 5.19 -1.89
C SER A 417 -24.85 3.76 -1.67
N THR A 418 -24.96 2.93 -2.70
CA THR A 418 -24.48 1.55 -2.67
C THR A 418 -22.95 1.50 -2.52
N LEU A 419 -22.21 2.37 -3.22
CA LEU A 419 -20.76 2.48 -3.09
C LEU A 419 -20.35 2.80 -1.65
N TYR A 420 -20.87 3.88 -1.08
CA TYR A 420 -20.50 4.31 0.27
C TYR A 420 -20.98 3.35 1.35
N HIS A 421 -22.14 2.72 1.19
CA HIS A 421 -22.60 1.64 2.06
C HIS A 421 -21.59 0.47 2.05
N THR A 422 -21.15 0.06 0.86
CA THR A 422 -20.18 -1.03 0.67
C THR A 422 -18.82 -0.68 1.31
N LEU A 423 -18.29 0.52 1.04
CA LEU A 423 -17.03 0.98 1.63
C LEU A 423 -17.12 1.08 3.16
N THR A 424 -18.23 1.59 3.69
CA THR A 424 -18.43 1.70 5.14
C THR A 424 -18.46 0.32 5.80
N LYS A 425 -19.21 -0.63 5.22
CA LYS A 425 -19.26 -2.01 5.70
C LYS A 425 -17.88 -2.66 5.66
N TYR A 426 -17.16 -2.49 4.57
CA TYR A 426 -15.82 -3.04 4.39
C TYR A 426 -14.81 -2.46 5.40
N VAL A 427 -14.87 -1.16 5.72
CA VAL A 427 -14.04 -0.57 6.81
C VAL A 427 -14.33 -1.27 8.13
N VAL A 428 -15.60 -1.45 8.49
CA VAL A 428 -15.98 -2.15 9.73
C VAL A 428 -15.43 -3.58 9.75
N GLU A 429 -15.56 -4.32 8.66
CA GLU A 429 -15.07 -5.69 8.55
C GLU A 429 -13.54 -5.79 8.69
N CYS A 430 -12.79 -4.84 8.13
CA CYS A 430 -11.33 -4.79 8.25
C CYS A 430 -10.86 -4.70 9.72
N TYR A 431 -11.66 -4.11 10.59
CA TYR A 431 -11.32 -3.91 12.00
C TYR A 431 -12.19 -4.73 12.97
N GLU A 432 -13.03 -5.65 12.46
CA GLU A 432 -13.95 -6.43 13.28
C GLU A 432 -13.23 -7.31 14.33
N GLY A 433 -12.01 -7.77 14.02
CA GLY A 433 -11.17 -8.52 14.96
C GLY A 433 -10.74 -7.75 16.21
N TRP A 434 -10.83 -6.41 16.18
CA TRP A 434 -10.45 -5.52 17.29
C TRP A 434 -11.64 -5.11 18.17
N VAL A 435 -12.84 -5.66 17.93
CA VAL A 435 -14.11 -5.30 18.60
C VAL A 435 -14.26 -5.92 20.00
N SER A 436 -13.17 -6.21 20.72
CA SER A 436 -13.29 -6.82 22.06
C SER A 436 -13.81 -5.85 23.13
N ASP A 437 -13.67 -4.53 22.93
CA ASP A 437 -14.28 -3.47 23.75
C ASP A 437 -14.52 -2.21 22.91
N THR A 438 -15.67 -1.54 23.09
CA THR A 438 -16.12 -0.41 22.25
C THR A 438 -15.16 0.79 22.22
N GLY A 439 -14.25 0.91 23.20
CA GLY A 439 -13.31 2.03 23.28
C GLY A 439 -12.14 1.93 22.28
N SER A 440 -11.55 0.74 22.13
CA SER A 440 -10.36 0.56 21.28
C SER A 440 -10.70 0.63 19.80
N LEU A 441 -11.83 0.04 19.40
CA LEU A 441 -12.27 -0.02 18.00
C LEU A 441 -12.39 1.37 17.35
N ASN A 442 -12.95 2.33 18.07
CA ASN A 442 -13.25 3.67 17.52
C ASN A 442 -11.98 4.50 17.33
N PHE A 443 -10.95 4.24 18.14
CA PHE A 443 -9.64 4.85 17.96
C PHE A 443 -8.98 4.35 16.67
N VAL A 444 -8.99 3.03 16.44
CA VAL A 444 -8.35 2.40 15.27
C VAL A 444 -8.97 2.88 13.95
N MET A 445 -10.30 2.94 13.90
CA MET A 445 -11.02 3.29 12.68
C MET A 445 -11.11 4.81 12.44
N SER A 446 -10.62 5.64 13.37
CA SER A 446 -10.86 7.08 13.35
C SER A 446 -10.39 7.77 12.06
N GLY A 447 -9.23 7.39 11.53
CA GLY A 447 -8.70 7.90 10.25
C GLY A 447 -9.58 7.51 9.05
N PRO A 448 -9.75 6.21 8.77
CA PRO A 448 -10.62 5.72 7.70
C PRO A 448 -12.05 6.28 7.76
N LEU A 449 -12.66 6.33 8.95
CA LEU A 449 -14.02 6.86 9.11
C LEU A 449 -14.08 8.38 8.88
N GLN A 450 -13.06 9.13 9.30
CA GLN A 450 -12.98 10.57 9.02
C GLN A 450 -12.89 10.84 7.52
N GLU A 451 -12.06 10.09 6.80
CA GLU A 451 -11.97 10.23 5.35
C GLU A 451 -13.30 9.86 4.69
N LEU A 452 -13.90 8.73 5.06
CA LEU A 452 -15.17 8.30 4.52
C LEU A 452 -16.29 9.30 4.80
N PHE A 453 -16.37 9.85 6.02
CA PHE A 453 -17.30 10.90 6.37
C PHE A 453 -17.11 12.14 5.50
N SER A 454 -15.85 12.55 5.30
CA SER A 454 -15.49 13.71 4.47
C SER A 454 -15.90 13.50 3.02
N ARG A 455 -15.67 12.30 2.47
CA ARG A 455 -16.04 11.95 1.08
C ARG A 455 -17.55 11.91 0.88
N ILE A 456 -18.29 11.30 1.81
CA ILE A 456 -19.75 11.32 1.75
C ILE A 456 -20.26 12.76 1.86
N LEU A 457 -19.74 13.57 2.78
CA LEU A 457 -20.17 14.96 2.94
C LEU A 457 -19.89 15.81 1.71
N ALA A 458 -18.77 15.59 1.03
CA ALA A 458 -18.41 16.28 -0.22
C ALA A 458 -19.45 16.07 -1.33
N THR A 459 -20.30 15.03 -1.25
CA THR A 459 -21.42 14.84 -2.21
C THR A 459 -22.63 15.73 -1.93
N PHE A 460 -22.71 16.37 -0.76
CA PHE A 460 -23.82 17.23 -0.34
C PHE A 460 -23.50 18.72 -0.46
N ILE A 461 -22.23 19.11 -0.33
CA ILE A 461 -21.78 20.51 -0.17
C ILE A 461 -21.13 21.06 -1.45
N ASP A 462 -20.91 22.38 -1.52
CA ASP A 462 -20.14 23.00 -2.61
C ASP A 462 -18.73 22.36 -2.70
N SER A 463 -18.29 22.06 -3.93
CA SER A 463 -17.04 21.35 -4.20
C SER A 463 -15.76 22.12 -3.82
N ASP A 464 -15.85 23.43 -3.58
CA ASP A 464 -14.75 24.29 -3.17
C ASP A 464 -14.51 24.28 -1.65
N LEU A 465 -15.41 23.65 -0.88
CA LEU A 465 -15.32 23.62 0.57
C LEU A 465 -14.50 22.42 1.07
N SER A 466 -13.61 22.70 2.03
CA SER A 466 -12.86 21.67 2.75
C SER A 466 -13.43 21.46 4.15
N LEU A 467 -13.58 20.19 4.56
CA LEU A 467 -13.99 19.81 5.90
C LEU A 467 -12.78 19.75 6.84
N ARG A 468 -12.91 20.27 8.07
CA ARG A 468 -11.98 19.98 9.16
C ARG A 468 -12.73 19.69 10.46
N PHE A 469 -12.13 18.82 11.26
CA PHE A 469 -12.53 18.54 12.63
C PHE A 469 -11.63 19.33 13.61
N PRO A 470 -12.16 20.31 14.35
CA PRO A 470 -11.37 21.13 15.27
C PRO A 470 -10.90 20.31 16.48
N LYS A 471 -9.61 20.47 16.83
CA LYS A 471 -8.98 19.80 17.97
C LYS A 471 -9.70 20.13 19.28
N GLY A 472 -9.82 19.14 20.16
CA GLY A 472 -10.37 19.32 21.51
C GLY A 472 -11.90 19.44 21.57
N THR A 473 -12.61 19.16 20.48
CA THR A 473 -14.09 19.18 20.45
C THR A 473 -14.72 17.79 20.58
N SER A 474 -13.93 16.72 20.51
CA SER A 474 -14.36 15.35 20.77
C SER A 474 -14.18 14.97 22.23
N THR A 475 -14.95 13.97 22.70
CA THR A 475 -14.82 13.38 24.05
C THR A 475 -13.58 12.48 24.21
N GLY A 476 -12.90 12.19 23.11
CA GLY A 476 -11.69 11.35 23.02
C GLY A 476 -10.90 11.67 21.76
N ASP A 477 -10.01 10.79 21.34
CA ASP A 477 -9.11 11.06 20.20
C ASP A 477 -9.77 10.86 18.82
N SER A 478 -11.00 10.34 18.76
CA SER A 478 -11.76 10.16 17.53
C SER A 478 -12.69 11.34 17.21
N ASN A 479 -12.67 11.79 15.96
CA ASN A 479 -13.58 12.84 15.47
C ASN A 479 -14.85 12.28 14.84
N VAL A 480 -14.78 11.05 14.32
CA VAL A 480 -15.89 10.32 13.69
C VAL A 480 -15.96 8.92 14.29
N ASP A 481 -17.18 8.45 14.48
CA ASP A 481 -17.51 7.15 15.06
C ASP A 481 -18.58 6.45 14.21
N ILE A 482 -18.84 5.16 14.46
CA ILE A 482 -19.80 4.36 13.73
C ILE A 482 -20.67 3.49 14.65
N ILE A 483 -21.97 3.45 14.37
CA ILE A 483 -22.92 2.53 15.00
C ILE A 483 -23.42 1.55 13.94
N THR A 484 -23.22 0.27 14.18
CA THR A 484 -23.70 -0.82 13.32
C THR A 484 -24.85 -1.58 14.00
N SER A 485 -25.61 -2.39 13.26
CA SER A 485 -26.64 -3.28 13.83
C SER A 485 -26.10 -4.26 14.88
N LYS A 486 -24.85 -4.69 14.73
CA LYS A 486 -24.12 -5.52 15.72
C LYS A 486 -23.79 -4.75 16.99
N MET A 487 -23.51 -3.45 16.87
CA MET A 487 -23.18 -2.61 18.01
C MET A 487 -24.46 -2.19 18.74
N ASN A 488 -24.59 -2.56 20.02
CA ASN A 488 -25.74 -2.12 20.82
C ASN A 488 -25.68 -0.59 20.95
N LYS A 489 -26.52 0.11 20.18
CA LYS A 489 -26.66 1.57 20.19
C LYS A 489 -26.82 2.14 21.61
N GLY A 490 -27.54 1.43 22.49
CA GLY A 490 -27.68 1.80 23.90
C GLY A 490 -26.39 1.63 24.72
N LYS A 491 -25.51 0.67 24.39
CA LYS A 491 -24.15 0.61 24.95
C LYS A 491 -23.30 1.78 24.44
N TRP A 492 -23.30 2.04 23.12
CA TRP A 492 -22.53 3.14 22.54
C TRP A 492 -22.91 4.49 23.16
N ILE A 493 -24.22 4.80 23.23
CA ILE A 493 -24.71 6.02 23.87
C ILE A 493 -24.27 6.11 25.33
N ARG A 494 -24.33 5.00 26.09
CA ARG A 494 -23.91 4.99 27.49
C ARG A 494 -22.42 5.27 27.65
N HIS A 495 -21.58 4.66 26.81
CA HIS A 495 -20.15 4.89 26.80
C HIS A 495 -19.84 6.36 26.50
N PHE A 496 -20.43 6.90 25.43
CA PHE A 496 -20.23 8.28 25.02
C PHE A 496 -20.82 9.31 26.01
N SER A 497 -21.81 8.91 26.83
CA SER A 497 -22.37 9.77 27.88
C SER A 497 -21.49 9.88 29.13
N GLN A 498 -20.51 8.99 29.34
CA GLN A 498 -19.67 9.02 30.54
C GLN A 498 -18.79 10.28 30.62
N PRO A 499 -18.05 10.69 29.56
CA PRO A 499 -17.27 11.94 29.57
C PRO A 499 -18.14 13.19 29.79
N ILE A 500 -19.34 13.21 29.19
CA ILE A 500 -20.33 14.29 29.36
C ILE A 500 -20.71 14.44 30.85
N LYS A 501 -20.91 13.32 31.55
CA LYS A 501 -21.21 13.31 32.99
C LYS A 501 -20.01 13.69 33.85
N ALA A 502 -18.80 13.32 33.42
CA ALA A 502 -17.55 13.67 34.09
C ALA A 502 -17.16 15.15 33.94
N LYS A 503 -17.88 15.93 33.10
CA LYS A 503 -17.64 17.36 32.84
C LYS A 503 -16.22 17.64 32.33
N THR A 504 -15.66 16.74 31.52
CA THR A 504 -14.33 16.91 30.92
C THR A 504 -14.32 17.86 29.72
N LEU A 505 -15.49 18.26 29.23
CA LEU A 505 -15.65 19.14 28.07
C LEU A 505 -16.20 20.52 28.47
N ALA A 506 -15.98 21.50 27.59
CA ALA A 506 -16.64 22.79 27.67
C ALA A 506 -18.16 22.61 27.77
N LEU A 507 -18.83 23.53 28.48
CA LEU A 507 -20.24 23.40 28.80
C LEU A 507 -21.15 23.45 27.56
N ASP A 508 -20.78 24.28 26.57
CA ASP A 508 -21.50 24.35 25.30
C ASP A 508 -21.32 23.04 24.52
N ARG A 509 -20.10 22.50 24.46
CA ARG A 509 -19.85 21.20 23.81
C ARG A 509 -20.59 20.04 24.47
N THR A 510 -20.68 20.05 25.80
CA THR A 510 -21.48 19.09 26.57
C THR A 510 -22.96 19.13 26.15
N TRP A 511 -23.48 20.34 25.89
CA TRP A 511 -24.86 20.55 25.42
C TRP A 511 -25.07 20.05 23.99
N GLU A 512 -24.15 20.40 23.06
CA GLU A 512 -24.16 19.97 21.66
C GLU A 512 -24.17 18.44 21.55
N LEU A 513 -23.28 17.77 22.28
CA LEU A 513 -23.22 16.30 22.31
C LEU A 513 -24.48 15.69 22.93
N THR A 514 -25.05 16.31 23.95
CA THR A 514 -26.32 15.86 24.52
C THR A 514 -27.45 15.94 23.50
N ALA A 515 -27.49 17.02 22.69
CA ALA A 515 -28.45 17.16 21.60
C ALA A 515 -28.24 16.09 20.51
N LEU A 516 -26.99 15.83 20.12
CA LEU A 516 -26.64 14.77 19.17
C LEU A 516 -27.10 13.39 19.67
N LEU A 517 -26.84 13.04 20.93
CA LEU A 517 -27.28 11.77 21.53
C LEU A 517 -28.80 11.64 21.55
N GLN A 518 -29.53 12.71 21.87
CA GLN A 518 -31.00 12.72 21.83
C GLN A 518 -31.54 12.52 20.42
N LEU A 519 -30.91 13.13 19.42
CA LEU A 519 -31.29 12.96 18.01
C LEU A 519 -31.01 11.54 17.54
N LEU A 520 -29.83 11.00 17.86
CA LEU A 520 -29.44 9.63 17.56
C LEU A 520 -30.42 8.63 18.16
N GLN A 521 -30.85 8.77 19.42
CA GLN A 521 -31.83 7.88 20.07
C GLN A 521 -33.14 7.72 19.28
N ARG A 522 -33.54 8.74 18.51
CA ARG A 522 -34.77 8.73 17.72
C ARG A 522 -34.62 8.10 16.34
N GLN A 523 -33.39 8.01 15.83
CA GLN A 523 -33.15 7.45 14.50
C GLN A 523 -33.17 5.93 14.53
N LYS A 524 -33.72 5.35 13.46
CA LYS A 524 -33.51 3.95 13.09
C LYS A 524 -32.48 3.93 11.96
N GLY A 525 -31.66 2.90 11.91
CA GLY A 525 -30.62 2.77 10.91
C GLY A 525 -29.69 1.63 11.30
N GLU A 526 -29.29 0.84 10.31
CA GLU A 526 -28.35 -0.26 10.51
C GLU A 526 -26.90 0.22 10.54
N LEU A 527 -26.62 1.35 9.89
CA LEU A 527 -25.28 1.91 9.74
C LEU A 527 -25.31 3.43 9.89
N LEU A 528 -24.86 3.93 11.03
CA LEU A 528 -24.79 5.35 11.34
C LEU A 528 -23.33 5.80 11.43
N LEU A 529 -22.90 6.73 10.58
CA LEU A 529 -21.56 7.32 10.60
C LEU A 529 -21.63 8.73 11.21
N ILE A 530 -21.00 8.95 12.35
CA ILE A 530 -21.32 10.04 13.28
C ILE A 530 -20.11 10.92 13.50
N ALA A 531 -20.23 12.24 13.24
CA ALA A 531 -19.25 13.20 13.70
C ALA A 531 -19.47 13.48 15.20
N VAL A 532 -18.52 13.05 16.02
CA VAL A 532 -18.53 13.25 17.48
C VAL A 532 -17.80 14.54 17.90
N SER A 533 -17.26 15.27 16.92
CA SER A 533 -16.65 16.60 17.02
C SER A 533 -17.47 17.63 16.25
N ASN A 534 -17.18 18.92 16.39
CA ASN A 534 -17.79 19.96 15.55
C ASN A 534 -17.31 19.78 14.11
N LEU A 535 -18.10 20.24 13.15
CA LEU A 535 -17.72 20.22 11.73
C LEU A 535 -17.51 21.64 11.26
N HIS A 536 -16.30 21.95 10.77
CA HIS A 536 -16.00 23.24 10.18
C HIS A 536 -15.77 23.09 8.68
N LEU A 537 -16.49 23.87 7.88
CA LEU A 537 -16.24 23.99 6.44
C LEU A 537 -15.47 25.27 6.15
N TYR A 538 -14.43 25.16 5.34
CA TYR A 538 -13.54 26.26 4.99
C TYR A 538 -13.53 26.50 3.49
N ASN A 539 -13.44 27.77 3.11
CA ASN A 539 -13.17 28.20 1.74
C ASN A 539 -11.72 27.81 1.33
N PRO A 540 -11.40 27.85 0.02
CA PRO A 540 -10.04 27.60 -0.47
C PRO A 540 -8.96 28.53 0.12
N ASP A 541 -9.32 29.74 0.54
CA ASP A 541 -8.43 30.69 1.21
C ASP A 541 -8.15 30.36 2.69
N GLY A 542 -8.78 29.31 3.22
CA GLY A 542 -8.65 28.87 4.61
C GLY A 542 -9.55 29.62 5.59
N SER A 543 -10.43 30.52 5.14
CA SER A 543 -11.44 31.17 5.99
C SER A 543 -12.60 30.22 6.31
N ARG A 544 -13.08 30.24 7.56
CA ARG A 544 -14.20 29.38 8.01
C ARG A 544 -15.53 29.93 7.49
N LYS A 545 -16.26 29.13 6.71
CA LYS A 545 -17.55 29.49 6.11
C LYS A 545 -18.72 29.00 6.96
N VAL A 546 -18.63 27.78 7.49
CA VAL A 546 -19.71 27.08 8.21
C VAL A 546 -19.17 26.35 9.42
N GLU A 547 -19.97 26.32 10.49
CA GLU A 547 -19.79 25.49 11.67
C GLU A 547 -21.10 24.73 11.92
N TRP A 548 -21.01 23.43 12.21
CA TRP A 548 -22.12 22.61 12.68
C TRP A 548 -21.75 21.91 13.99
N ASP A 549 -22.66 21.96 14.94
CA ASP A 549 -22.50 21.39 16.28
C ASP A 549 -22.52 19.85 16.27
N GLY A 550 -23.18 19.27 15.27
CA GLY A 550 -23.09 17.84 15.03
C GLY A 550 -23.74 17.44 13.72
N ALA A 551 -23.21 16.38 13.13
CA ALA A 551 -23.86 15.73 12.01
C ALA A 551 -23.59 14.23 12.01
N PHE A 552 -24.47 13.49 11.34
CA PHE A 552 -24.25 12.07 11.08
C PHE A 552 -24.97 11.65 9.80
N PHE A 553 -24.49 10.57 9.21
CA PHE A 553 -25.14 9.89 8.11
C PHE A 553 -25.89 8.67 8.61
N ASN A 554 -27.11 8.47 8.13
CA ASN A 554 -27.72 7.15 8.05
C ASN A 554 -27.44 6.61 6.64
N ILE A 555 -26.64 5.56 6.56
CA ILE A 555 -26.15 4.99 5.31
C ILE A 555 -26.95 3.72 5.04
N GLU A 556 -27.88 3.79 4.11
CA GLU A 556 -28.64 2.65 3.62
C GLU A 556 -28.11 2.28 2.22
N LYS A 557 -28.38 1.05 1.76
CA LYS A 557 -27.86 0.58 0.48
C LYS A 557 -28.27 1.48 -0.68
N ASP A 558 -29.54 1.88 -0.71
CA ASP A 558 -30.10 2.61 -1.84
C ASP A 558 -30.21 4.13 -1.56
N ASN A 559 -29.81 4.57 -0.37
CA ASN A 559 -29.95 5.97 0.02
C ASN A 559 -29.01 6.40 1.14
N ILE A 560 -28.53 7.64 1.10
CA ILE A 560 -27.80 8.27 2.20
C ILE A 560 -28.61 9.45 2.71
N THR A 561 -28.80 9.48 4.03
CA THR A 561 -29.40 10.62 4.71
C THR A 561 -28.38 11.30 5.60
N LEU A 562 -28.13 12.58 5.35
CA LEU A 562 -27.40 13.49 6.23
C LEU A 562 -28.35 14.14 7.25
N TYR A 563 -27.98 14.07 8.52
CA TYR A 563 -28.59 14.82 9.61
C TYR A 563 -27.62 15.88 10.10
N ILE A 564 -28.03 17.14 10.10
CA ILE A 564 -27.24 18.26 10.63
C ILE A 564 -28.02 18.88 11.78
N LEU A 565 -27.33 19.16 12.89
CA LEU A 565 -27.91 19.80 14.06
C LEU A 565 -27.20 21.10 14.43
N GLU A 566 -27.99 22.02 14.98
CA GLU A 566 -27.57 23.28 15.58
C GLU A 566 -28.18 23.34 16.99
N ALA A 567 -27.34 23.50 18.01
CA ALA A 567 -27.71 23.49 19.41
C ALA A 567 -27.32 24.83 20.06
N LYS A 568 -28.25 25.44 20.79
CA LYS A 568 -27.97 26.65 21.57
C LYS A 568 -28.41 26.47 23.00
N ARG A 569 -27.53 26.89 23.92
CA ARG A 569 -27.81 26.87 25.35
C ARG A 569 -28.85 27.94 25.70
N ASN A 570 -29.68 27.65 26.70
CA ASN A 570 -30.69 28.57 27.26
C ASN A 570 -31.81 29.03 26.32
N VAL A 571 -31.98 28.41 25.15
CA VAL A 571 -33.07 28.79 24.25
C VAL A 571 -34.35 27.98 24.54
N SER A 572 -35.49 28.65 24.45
CA SER A 572 -36.81 28.06 24.74
C SER A 572 -37.16 26.89 23.79
N ARG A 573 -38.18 26.10 24.16
CA ARG A 573 -38.58 24.82 23.55
C ARG A 573 -38.89 24.85 22.04
N ARG A 574 -38.92 26.03 21.40
CA ARG A 574 -39.21 26.27 19.97
C ARG A 574 -38.36 27.41 19.41
N SER A 575 -37.05 27.36 19.63
CA SER A 575 -36.11 28.37 19.13
C SER A 575 -36.19 28.50 17.60
N LYS A 576 -36.86 29.57 17.13
CA LYS A 576 -36.75 29.99 15.73
C LYS A 576 -35.31 30.34 15.36
N GLU A 577 -34.51 30.73 16.35
CA GLU A 577 -33.12 31.13 16.18
C GLU A 577 -32.23 29.94 15.77
N CYS A 578 -32.36 28.76 16.42
CA CYS A 578 -31.61 27.56 16.02
C CYS A 578 -32.03 27.10 14.63
N SER A 579 -33.33 27.12 14.34
CA SER A 579 -33.85 26.77 13.01
C SER A 579 -33.32 27.71 11.92
N SER A 580 -33.30 29.02 12.17
CA SER A 580 -32.80 30.03 11.22
C SER A 580 -31.29 29.93 11.04
N ALA A 581 -30.52 29.74 12.13
CA ALA A 581 -29.08 29.53 12.07
C ALA A 581 -28.72 28.28 11.26
N LEU A 582 -29.41 27.17 11.51
CA LEU A 582 -29.22 25.92 10.77
C LEU A 582 -29.53 26.06 9.28
N LEU A 583 -30.66 26.66 8.91
CA LEU A 583 -30.99 26.87 7.50
C LEU A 583 -29.99 27.81 6.81
N THR A 584 -29.51 28.82 7.53
CA THR A 584 -28.45 29.72 7.03
C THR A 584 -27.14 28.97 6.82
N SER A 585 -26.76 28.08 7.74
CA SER A 585 -25.51 27.31 7.65
C SER A 585 -25.55 26.28 6.52
N ILE A 586 -26.71 25.63 6.28
CA ILE A 586 -26.95 24.74 5.14
C ILE A 586 -26.82 25.49 3.82
N ALA A 587 -27.44 26.68 3.70
CA ALA A 587 -27.35 27.50 2.51
C ALA A 587 -25.91 27.97 2.25
N LYS A 588 -25.17 28.36 3.29
CA LYS A 588 -23.74 28.72 3.19
C LYS A 588 -22.85 27.54 2.79
N ALA A 589 -23.24 26.32 3.15
CA ALA A 589 -22.53 25.10 2.74
C ALA A 589 -22.81 24.70 1.29
N GLY A 590 -23.70 25.42 0.58
CA GLY A 590 -23.98 25.15 -0.82
C GLY A 590 -25.02 24.06 -1.07
N ILE A 591 -25.61 23.50 -0.02
CA ILE A 591 -26.55 22.39 -0.18
C ILE A 591 -27.84 22.95 -0.80
N ARG A 592 -28.17 22.49 -2.01
CA ARG A 592 -29.38 22.90 -2.76
C ARG A 592 -30.33 21.73 -2.92
N ARG A 593 -31.62 21.99 -2.71
CA ARG A 593 -32.67 20.99 -2.90
C ARG A 593 -33.16 20.99 -4.35
N LYS A 594 -33.46 19.82 -4.91
CA LYS A 594 -34.07 19.69 -6.25
C LYS A 594 -35.41 20.42 -6.34
N GLN A 595 -36.23 20.33 -5.29
CA GLN A 595 -37.54 20.98 -5.22
C GLN A 595 -37.85 21.46 -3.79
N GLY A 596 -38.30 22.71 -3.69
CA GLY A 596 -38.71 23.33 -2.43
C GLY A 596 -37.55 23.72 -1.51
N GLU A 597 -37.89 24.18 -0.30
CA GLU A 597 -36.91 24.58 0.71
C GLU A 597 -36.64 23.47 1.74
N PHE A 598 -35.46 23.50 2.36
CA PHE A 598 -35.18 22.68 3.53
C PHE A 598 -36.00 23.15 4.72
N LYS A 599 -36.42 22.20 5.56
CA LYS A 599 -37.15 22.49 6.80
C LYS A 599 -36.28 22.11 8.00
N ALA A 600 -36.18 23.03 8.96
CA ALA A 600 -35.60 22.74 10.26
C ALA A 600 -36.69 22.24 11.22
N ILE A 601 -36.40 21.15 11.92
CA ILE A 601 -37.28 20.53 12.90
C ILE A 601 -36.85 21.01 14.29
N PRO A 602 -37.61 21.91 14.94
CA PRO A 602 -37.24 22.44 16.25
C PRO A 602 -37.43 21.38 17.34
N CYS A 603 -36.44 21.27 18.23
CA CYS A 603 -36.46 20.42 19.41
C CYS A 603 -36.18 21.27 20.67
N LYS A 604 -36.26 20.64 21.85
CA LYS A 604 -35.90 21.31 23.10
C LYS A 604 -34.37 21.50 23.15
N GLY A 605 -33.91 22.73 22.88
CA GLY A 605 -32.50 23.11 23.01
C GLY A 605 -31.64 22.96 21.74
N TYR A 606 -32.23 22.50 20.63
CA TYR A 606 -31.56 22.37 19.34
C TYR A 606 -32.59 22.36 18.20
N ALA A 607 -32.14 22.54 16.97
CA ALA A 607 -32.87 22.24 15.75
C ALA A 607 -32.04 21.27 14.90
N TYR A 608 -32.69 20.47 14.08
CA TYR A 608 -32.00 19.64 13.10
C TYR A 608 -32.71 19.65 11.76
N THR A 609 -32.00 19.26 10.71
CA THR A 609 -32.58 18.99 9.40
C THR A 609 -32.21 17.59 8.96
N LYS A 610 -33.00 17.03 8.05
CA LYS A 610 -32.76 15.76 7.38
C LYS A 610 -32.61 16.07 5.89
N ILE A 611 -31.50 15.67 5.29
CA ILE A 611 -31.18 15.88 3.88
C ILE A 611 -30.88 14.52 3.27
N THR A 612 -31.74 14.09 2.36
CA THR A 612 -31.56 12.85 1.61
C THR A 612 -30.71 13.13 0.37
N LEU A 613 -29.77 12.25 0.00
CA LEU A 613 -28.96 12.44 -1.20
C LEU A 613 -29.82 12.61 -2.46
N GLU A 614 -30.95 11.90 -2.53
CA GLU A 614 -31.93 12.00 -3.62
C GLU A 614 -32.57 13.40 -3.73
N ASP A 615 -32.72 14.11 -2.61
CA ASP A 615 -33.32 15.45 -2.55
C ASP A 615 -32.35 16.55 -3.00
N VAL A 616 -31.04 16.27 -3.14
CA VAL A 616 -29.99 17.27 -3.38
C VAL A 616 -29.69 17.39 -4.87
N VAL A 617 -29.45 18.63 -5.33
CA VAL A 617 -28.88 18.86 -6.66
C VAL A 617 -27.41 18.46 -6.60
N LEU A 618 -27.09 17.32 -7.19
CA LEU A 618 -25.69 16.93 -7.40
C LEU A 618 -25.12 17.86 -8.48
N GLU A 619 -24.36 18.87 -8.07
CA GLU A 619 -23.42 19.50 -8.99
C GLU A 619 -22.47 18.42 -9.48
N SER A 620 -22.07 18.47 -10.76
CA SER A 620 -21.30 17.40 -11.42
C SER A 620 -20.20 16.88 -10.50
N LEU A 621 -20.41 15.66 -9.96
CA LEU A 621 -19.38 14.95 -9.23
C LEU A 621 -18.16 14.88 -10.17
N PRO A 622 -16.95 15.23 -9.71
CA PRO A 622 -15.76 15.21 -10.55
C PRO A 622 -15.57 13.88 -11.31
#